data_AF-A0A0R2C4R9-F1
#
_entry.id   AF-A0A0R2C4R9-F1
#
_cell.length_a   1.000
_cell.length_b   1.000
_cell.length_c   1.000
_cell.angle_alpha   90.00
_cell.angle_beta   90.00
_cell.angle_gamma   90.00
#
_symmetry.space_group_name_H-M   'P 1'
#
loop_
_entity.id
_entity.type
_entity.pdbx_description
1 polymer ?
#
loop_
_entity_poly.entity_id
_entity_poly.type
_entity_poly.pdbx_seq_one_letter_code
_entity_poly.pdbx_strand_id
1 'polypeptide(L)'
;MTEMNFARKSIQSLLTENSNFAVPAYQRGYAWDVNQWEDFWSDLQEVVSSDEDDHFLGQVVVNNLDGRAYIVDGQQRVTTVVIMLALLRDQFAHLTDSPKAQVRAEDIQNDLICRNGNYVFTQSEQLSDYFRQLIQVPNEFEAYSKQAKIDSEKNFVKAYNYFNNKIQAAFKTRKTIPERLEYLELQKKMLLEHEFVMLISTNDESSAFIIFETLNARGRDLDSSDLLKNHLFRKAKGDDTIKHYWDQMMDPLGYSSSVATKFIRSYWNATEPFTTEKKLYRSLSQKIQTANEAREFVKKLAELSDFYVSISDPRKESIFSDQVVIRNLYVLNLLGAKTFYPLILVMIDRDDTFNEHDIGVVLFKVISFTVRNFTIGGLVANQYEKSFATIANNLYRGSINTVAEINHAISEQMTSDRQFANDILTASVKTERAAKYILSELAYSNEVEDIDLNDVKVLELNANVEDSDRIGNKFLLTKEENRKAKRSLRAKADTVAHAKFAETRSLAEKVNTIDSDGIDARQAAWAQMAVTVWAR
;
A
#
# COMPACT_ATOMS: atom_id res chain seq x y z
N MET A 1 -3.51 7.25 29.70
CA MET A 1 -4.44 7.39 28.57
C MET A 1 -4.52 8.86 28.27
N THR A 2 -3.99 9.29 27.13
CA THR A 2 -4.06 10.69 26.74
C THR A 2 -5.53 11.03 26.47
N GLU A 3 -6.02 12.12 27.07
CA GLU A 3 -7.41 12.55 26.93
C GLU A 3 -7.70 12.85 25.46
N MET A 4 -8.71 12.17 24.91
CA MET A 4 -9.26 12.42 23.59
C MET A 4 -10.61 13.09 23.78
N ASN A 5 -10.80 14.21 23.10
CA ASN A 5 -12.06 14.94 23.13
C ASN A 5 -12.83 14.72 21.83
N PHE A 6 -14.08 14.32 21.97
CA PHE A 6 -15.02 14.11 20.87
C PHE A 6 -16.14 15.15 21.00
N ALA A 7 -16.40 15.91 19.95
CA ALA A 7 -17.45 16.91 19.95
C ALA A 7 -18.17 16.94 18.62
N ARG A 8 -19.51 16.99 18.67
CA ARG A 8 -20.32 17.40 17.51
C ARG A 8 -20.18 18.92 17.37
N LYS A 9 -19.79 19.39 16.19
CA LYS A 9 -19.57 20.82 15.91
C LYS A 9 -20.26 21.21 14.61
N SER A 10 -21.17 22.18 14.67
CA SER A 10 -21.60 22.88 13.44
C SER A 10 -20.39 23.57 12.82
N ILE A 11 -20.45 23.90 11.53
CA ILE A 11 -19.36 24.66 10.89
C ILE A 11 -19.11 25.99 11.60
N GLN A 12 -20.18 26.67 12.05
CA GLN A 12 -20.05 27.90 12.85
C GLN A 12 -19.25 27.66 14.12
N SER A 13 -19.63 26.65 14.92
CA SER A 13 -18.94 26.32 16.18
C SER A 13 -17.50 25.86 15.93
N LEU A 14 -17.26 25.07 14.86
CA LEU A 14 -15.93 24.61 14.47
C LEU A 14 -14.96 25.78 14.25
N LEU A 15 -15.36 26.77 13.44
CA LEU A 15 -14.52 27.89 13.02
C LEU A 15 -14.43 29.01 14.07
N THR A 16 -15.46 29.19 14.89
CA THR A 16 -15.47 30.24 15.92
C THR A 16 -14.78 29.80 17.20
N GLU A 17 -14.91 28.54 17.63
CA GLU A 17 -14.26 28.07 18.86
C GLU A 17 -12.79 27.70 18.67
N ASN A 18 -12.40 27.31 17.44
CA ASN A 18 -11.01 27.02 17.10
C ASN A 18 -10.49 28.08 16.13
N SER A 19 -9.59 28.94 16.59
CA SER A 19 -9.12 30.11 15.84
C SER A 19 -7.85 29.89 15.02
N ASN A 20 -7.32 28.66 14.97
CA ASN A 20 -5.96 28.44 14.47
C ASN A 20 -5.76 27.03 13.87
N PHE A 21 -6.64 26.62 12.96
CA PHE A 21 -6.46 25.39 12.21
C PHE A 21 -5.30 25.52 11.22
N ALA A 22 -4.47 24.48 11.15
CA ALA A 22 -3.36 24.43 10.21
C ALA A 22 -3.30 23.06 9.52
N VAL A 23 -3.07 23.05 8.22
CA VAL A 23 -2.74 21.84 7.48
C VAL A 23 -1.23 21.57 7.63
N PRO A 24 -0.82 20.44 8.22
CA PRO A 24 0.59 20.10 8.33
C PRO A 24 1.27 19.92 6.97
N ALA A 25 2.58 20.17 6.90
CA ALA A 25 3.36 20.02 5.67
C ALA A 25 3.34 18.60 5.07
N TYR A 26 3.07 17.58 5.90
CA TYR A 26 3.02 16.18 5.47
C TYR A 26 1.69 15.77 4.81
N GLN A 27 0.66 16.60 4.89
CA GLN A 27 -0.61 16.31 4.25
C GLN A 27 -0.54 16.63 2.75
N ARG A 28 -1.20 15.80 1.92
CA ARG A 28 -1.36 16.11 0.49
C ARG A 28 -2.12 17.42 0.32
N GLY A 29 -1.80 18.18 -0.73
CA GLY A 29 -2.55 19.38 -1.08
C GLY A 29 -4.01 19.11 -1.44
N TYR A 30 -4.77 20.18 -1.73
CA TYR A 30 -6.17 20.07 -2.09
C TYR A 30 -6.36 19.28 -3.41
N ALA A 31 -7.21 18.26 -3.36
CA ALA A 31 -7.33 17.23 -4.38
C ALA A 31 -8.78 16.82 -4.67
N TRP A 32 -9.77 17.41 -4.01
CA TRP A 32 -11.16 17.25 -4.43
C TRP A 32 -11.35 17.77 -5.86
N ASP A 33 -12.15 17.04 -6.61
CA ASP A 33 -12.55 17.32 -7.99
C ASP A 33 -14.08 17.52 -8.07
N VAL A 34 -14.57 17.64 -9.31
CA VAL A 34 -15.98 17.93 -9.61
C VAL A 34 -16.96 16.96 -8.94
N ASN A 35 -16.60 15.69 -8.75
CA ASN A 35 -17.50 14.73 -8.12
C ASN A 35 -17.70 15.09 -6.65
N GLN A 36 -16.62 15.33 -5.90
CA GLN A 36 -16.73 15.70 -4.49
C GLN A 36 -17.34 17.09 -4.30
N TRP A 37 -17.15 18.01 -5.24
CA TRP A 37 -17.81 19.31 -5.20
C TRP A 37 -19.31 19.22 -5.48
N GLU A 38 -19.74 18.33 -6.36
CA GLU A 38 -21.16 18.05 -6.61
C GLU A 38 -21.79 17.37 -5.40
N ASP A 39 -21.14 16.37 -4.79
CA ASP A 39 -21.61 15.75 -3.56
C ASP A 39 -21.80 16.80 -2.46
N PHE A 40 -20.76 17.59 -2.15
CA PHE A 40 -20.82 18.68 -1.16
C PHE A 40 -21.94 19.69 -1.45
N TRP A 41 -22.12 20.07 -2.73
CA TRP A 41 -23.16 21.02 -3.11
C TRP A 41 -24.56 20.41 -2.99
N SER A 42 -24.73 19.16 -3.39
CA SER A 42 -26.00 18.43 -3.33
C SER A 42 -26.45 18.27 -1.88
N ASP A 43 -25.54 17.85 -0.99
CA ASP A 43 -25.80 17.71 0.44
C ASP A 43 -26.28 19.05 1.03
N LEU A 44 -25.60 20.15 0.72
CA LEU A 44 -26.00 21.49 1.17
C LEU A 44 -27.38 21.90 0.61
N GLN A 45 -27.69 21.57 -0.66
CA GLN A 45 -29.00 21.88 -1.21
C GLN A 45 -30.12 21.02 -0.62
N GLU A 46 -29.83 19.80 -0.19
CA GLU A 46 -30.77 18.93 0.51
C GLU A 46 -31.20 19.59 1.83
N VAL A 47 -30.24 20.05 2.63
CA VAL A 47 -30.48 20.80 3.88
C VAL A 47 -31.27 22.08 3.63
N VAL A 48 -30.93 22.82 2.57
CA VAL A 48 -31.66 24.04 2.17
C VAL A 48 -33.12 23.73 1.81
N SER A 49 -33.42 22.53 1.32
CA SER A 49 -34.77 22.12 0.92
C SER A 49 -35.61 21.55 2.07
N SER A 50 -34.97 20.99 3.11
CA SER A 50 -35.64 20.37 4.26
C SER A 50 -35.84 21.31 5.46
N ASP A 51 -35.13 22.45 5.51
CA ASP A 51 -35.20 23.56 6.50
C ASP A 51 -34.96 23.16 7.99
N GLU A 52 -34.99 21.87 8.34
CA GLU A 52 -34.84 21.37 9.72
C GLU A 52 -33.87 20.18 9.90
N ASP A 53 -33.33 19.59 8.83
CA ASP A 53 -32.41 18.44 8.95
C ASP A 53 -30.94 18.87 8.95
N ASP A 54 -30.21 18.43 9.97
CA ASP A 54 -28.76 18.62 10.03
C ASP A 54 -28.03 17.58 9.15
N HIS A 55 -27.08 18.04 8.34
CA HIS A 55 -26.24 17.16 7.51
C HIS A 55 -24.88 16.88 8.15
N PHE A 56 -24.48 15.61 8.09
CA PHE A 56 -23.20 15.14 8.60
C PHE A 56 -22.12 15.21 7.51
N LEU A 57 -21.33 16.28 7.52
CA LEU A 57 -20.24 16.51 6.55
C LEU A 57 -19.07 15.51 6.71
N GLY A 58 -18.98 14.85 7.85
CA GLY A 58 -17.95 13.87 8.18
C GLY A 58 -17.16 14.24 9.44
N GLN A 59 -16.00 13.62 9.62
CA GLN A 59 -15.13 13.88 10.77
C GLN A 59 -14.01 14.86 10.44
N VAL A 60 -13.52 15.53 11.49
CA VAL A 60 -12.28 16.33 11.45
C VAL A 60 -11.43 15.87 12.63
N VAL A 61 -10.23 15.38 12.34
CA VAL A 61 -9.29 14.93 13.38
C VAL A 61 -8.19 15.96 13.50
N VAL A 62 -7.98 16.47 14.70
CA VAL A 62 -6.95 17.48 14.99
C VAL A 62 -6.00 17.06 16.08
N ASN A 63 -4.73 17.40 15.87
CA ASN A 63 -3.69 17.36 16.88
C ASN A 63 -3.43 18.79 17.38
N ASN A 64 -3.70 19.05 18.66
CA ASN A 64 -3.44 20.32 19.29
C ASN A 64 -1.98 20.37 19.77
N LEU A 65 -1.16 21.16 19.08
CA LEU A 65 0.27 21.31 19.36
C LEU A 65 0.67 22.78 19.22
N ASP A 66 1.43 23.30 20.19
CA ASP A 66 1.97 24.67 20.19
C ASP A 66 0.91 25.76 19.94
N GLY A 67 -0.30 25.58 20.48
CA GLY A 67 -1.41 26.52 20.31
C GLY A 67 -2.05 26.53 18.92
N ARG A 68 -1.75 25.53 18.08
CA ARG A 68 -2.36 25.28 16.76
C ARG A 68 -3.13 23.97 16.75
N ALA A 69 -4.22 23.94 16.00
CA ALA A 69 -5.00 22.73 15.75
C ALA A 69 -4.61 22.16 14.38
N TYR A 70 -3.65 21.24 14.36
CA TYR A 70 -3.16 20.61 13.14
C TYR A 70 -4.15 19.57 12.62
N ILE A 71 -4.71 19.79 11.43
CA ILE A 71 -5.70 18.89 10.83
C ILE A 71 -4.98 17.65 10.29
N VAL A 72 -5.24 16.51 10.92
CA VAL A 72 -4.72 15.19 10.53
C VAL A 72 -5.69 14.49 9.57
N ASP A 73 -7.00 14.64 9.78
CA ASP A 73 -8.06 14.18 8.87
C ASP A 73 -9.11 15.26 8.63
N GLY A 74 -9.75 15.23 7.45
CA GLY A 74 -10.81 16.18 7.11
C GLY A 74 -10.33 17.48 6.45
N GLN A 75 -9.04 17.60 6.13
CA GLN A 75 -8.45 18.81 5.53
C GLN A 75 -9.16 19.25 4.23
N GLN A 76 -9.58 18.32 3.37
CA GLN A 76 -10.24 18.62 2.10
C GLN A 76 -11.63 19.24 2.32
N ARG A 77 -12.37 18.76 3.33
CA ARG A 77 -13.68 19.29 3.70
C ARG A 77 -13.57 20.70 4.26
N VAL A 78 -12.69 20.89 5.24
CA VAL A 78 -12.46 22.21 5.86
C VAL A 78 -11.99 23.23 4.83
N THR A 79 -11.10 22.82 3.93
CA THR A 79 -10.67 23.67 2.80
C THR A 79 -11.85 24.10 1.92
N THR A 80 -12.73 23.17 1.56
CA THR A 80 -13.90 23.44 0.70
C THR A 80 -14.89 24.37 1.39
N VAL A 81 -15.13 24.19 2.69
CA VAL A 81 -15.94 25.09 3.52
C VAL A 81 -15.37 26.52 3.49
N VAL A 82 -14.05 26.69 3.67
CA VAL A 82 -13.41 28.01 3.63
C VAL A 82 -13.52 28.65 2.24
N ILE A 83 -13.41 27.87 1.16
CA ILE A 83 -13.64 28.35 -0.21
C ILE A 83 -15.10 28.82 -0.39
N MET A 84 -16.07 28.06 0.10
CA MET A 84 -17.49 28.42 0.02
C MET A 84 -17.80 29.69 0.82
N LEU A 85 -17.22 29.86 2.02
CA LEU A 85 -17.36 31.09 2.81
C LEU A 85 -16.77 32.31 2.12
N ALA A 86 -15.57 32.18 1.52
CA ALA A 86 -14.96 33.25 0.73
C ALA A 86 -15.84 33.63 -0.47
N LEU A 87 -16.41 32.64 -1.17
CA LEU A 87 -17.35 32.90 -2.26
C LEU A 87 -18.60 33.64 -1.76
N LEU A 88 -19.22 33.20 -0.65
CA LEU A 88 -20.39 33.88 -0.08
C LEU A 88 -20.06 35.33 0.29
N ARG A 89 -18.91 35.59 0.93
CA ARG A 89 -18.41 36.94 1.20
C ARG A 89 -18.37 37.79 -0.07
N ASP A 90 -17.76 37.26 -1.13
CA ASP A 90 -17.60 37.99 -2.39
C ASP A 90 -18.96 38.23 -3.07
N GLN A 91 -19.89 37.27 -3.02
CA GLN A 91 -21.25 37.45 -3.55
C GLN A 91 -22.07 38.48 -2.76
N PHE A 92 -21.94 38.54 -1.43
CA PHE A 92 -22.55 39.61 -0.63
C PHE A 92 -21.96 40.98 -0.98
N ALA A 93 -20.63 41.07 -1.12
CA ALA A 93 -19.93 42.31 -1.47
C ALA A 93 -20.35 42.83 -2.87
N HIS A 94 -20.62 41.93 -3.83
CA HIS A 94 -21.11 42.30 -5.16
C HIS A 94 -22.53 42.88 -5.19
N LEU A 95 -23.32 42.74 -4.12
CA LEU A 95 -24.61 43.43 -3.97
C LEU A 95 -24.39 44.86 -3.45
N THR A 96 -23.75 45.70 -4.27
CA THR A 96 -23.25 47.03 -3.88
C THR A 96 -24.34 47.99 -3.37
N ASP A 97 -25.57 47.87 -3.86
CA ASP A 97 -26.68 48.75 -3.48
C ASP A 97 -27.41 48.29 -2.18
N SER A 98 -26.86 47.31 -1.47
CA SER A 98 -27.42 46.80 -0.20
C SER A 98 -26.44 46.97 0.95
N PRO A 99 -26.64 47.96 1.84
CA PRO A 99 -25.83 48.12 3.05
C PRO A 99 -25.82 46.86 3.93
N LYS A 100 -26.96 46.15 4.00
CA LYS A 100 -27.07 44.88 4.72
C LYS A 100 -26.14 43.82 4.13
N ALA A 101 -26.02 43.74 2.80
CA ALA A 101 -25.11 42.78 2.16
C ALA A 101 -23.64 43.10 2.48
N GLN A 102 -23.26 44.38 2.47
CA GLN A 102 -21.89 44.80 2.82
C GLN A 102 -21.52 44.40 4.26
N VAL A 103 -22.43 44.63 5.22
CA VAL A 103 -22.22 44.16 6.61
C VAL A 103 -22.05 42.64 6.66
N ARG A 104 -22.83 41.86 5.91
CA ARG A 104 -22.66 40.39 5.88
C ARG A 104 -21.31 39.95 5.29
N ALA A 105 -20.81 40.65 4.29
CA ALA A 105 -19.49 40.36 3.74
C ALA A 105 -18.40 40.63 4.79
N GLU A 106 -18.50 41.74 5.53
CA GLU A 106 -17.60 42.08 6.63
C GLU A 106 -17.68 41.07 7.79
N ASP A 107 -18.89 40.65 8.19
CA ASP A 107 -19.11 39.62 9.22
C ASP A 107 -18.38 38.32 8.85
N ILE A 108 -18.55 37.82 7.62
CA ILE A 108 -17.87 36.59 7.16
C ILE A 108 -16.35 36.76 7.20
N GLN A 109 -15.84 37.91 6.76
CA GLN A 109 -14.41 38.16 6.73
C GLN A 109 -13.82 38.21 8.15
N ASN A 110 -14.46 38.93 9.07
CA ASN A 110 -13.91 39.21 10.39
C ASN A 110 -14.17 38.10 11.41
N ASP A 111 -15.27 37.35 11.29
CA ASP A 111 -15.65 36.35 12.29
C ASP A 111 -15.21 34.94 11.90
N LEU A 112 -15.17 34.63 10.59
CA LEU A 112 -15.01 33.26 10.09
C LEU A 112 -13.72 33.02 9.30
N ILE A 113 -13.17 34.04 8.64
CA ILE A 113 -11.97 33.90 7.79
C ILE A 113 -10.72 34.45 8.49
N CYS A 114 -10.74 35.71 8.92
CA CYS A 114 -9.60 36.42 9.50
C CYS A 114 -10.05 37.22 10.74
N ARG A 115 -9.90 36.59 11.91
CA ARG A 115 -10.36 37.14 13.19
C ARG A 115 -9.23 37.80 13.94
N ASN A 116 -9.41 39.09 14.27
CA ASN A 116 -8.41 39.91 14.95
C ASN A 116 -7.03 39.87 14.25
N GLY A 117 -7.04 39.87 12.91
CA GLY A 117 -5.83 39.80 12.09
C GLY A 117 -5.20 38.41 11.95
N ASN A 118 -5.79 37.37 12.53
CA ASN A 118 -5.33 35.98 12.41
C ASN A 118 -6.29 35.14 11.56
N TYR A 119 -5.75 34.43 10.58
CA TYR A 119 -6.55 33.52 9.77
C TYR A 119 -6.97 32.29 10.58
N VAL A 120 -8.26 31.98 10.55
CA VAL A 120 -8.86 30.84 11.27
C VAL A 120 -8.33 29.50 10.75
N PHE A 121 -7.95 29.46 9.48
CA PHE A 121 -7.46 28.27 8.78
C PHE A 121 -6.26 28.62 7.89
N THR A 122 -5.21 27.82 7.97
CA THR A 122 -3.97 27.97 7.18
C THR A 122 -3.65 26.66 6.44
N GLN A 123 -3.34 26.75 5.14
CA GLN A 123 -2.89 25.61 4.34
C GLN A 123 -1.45 25.19 4.67
N SER A 124 -0.97 24.09 4.08
CA SER A 124 0.42 23.68 4.20
C SER A 124 1.37 24.80 3.75
N GLU A 125 2.59 24.81 4.28
CA GLU A 125 3.58 25.87 4.04
C GLU A 125 3.75 26.20 2.54
N GLN A 126 3.76 25.17 1.68
CA GLN A 126 3.87 25.32 0.23
C GLN A 126 2.68 26.05 -0.41
N LEU A 127 1.47 25.90 0.14
CA LEU A 127 0.22 26.41 -0.43
C LEU A 127 -0.33 27.63 0.32
N SER A 128 0.18 27.91 1.51
CA SER A 128 -0.39 28.89 2.45
C SER A 128 -0.48 30.29 1.86
N ASP A 129 0.60 30.79 1.25
CA ASP A 129 0.60 32.14 0.69
C ASP A 129 -0.35 32.28 -0.51
N TYR A 130 -0.34 31.30 -1.41
CA TYR A 130 -1.24 31.31 -2.56
C TYR A 130 -2.71 31.20 -2.14
N PHE A 131 -3.04 30.27 -1.23
CA PHE A 131 -4.41 30.11 -0.72
C PHE A 131 -4.90 31.36 0.00
N ARG A 132 -4.04 31.99 0.81
CA ARG A 132 -4.36 33.25 1.50
C ARG A 132 -4.74 34.33 0.49
N GLN A 133 -3.89 34.58 -0.50
CA GLN A 133 -4.13 35.62 -1.50
C GLN A 133 -5.35 35.31 -2.37
N LEU A 134 -5.51 34.07 -2.82
CA LEU A 134 -6.61 33.69 -3.71
C LEU A 134 -7.98 33.69 -3.02
N ILE A 135 -8.07 33.16 -1.80
CA ILE A 135 -9.35 32.82 -1.14
C ILE A 135 -9.64 33.73 0.05
N GLN A 136 -8.65 34.01 0.90
CA GLN A 136 -8.89 34.61 2.22
C GLN A 136 -8.76 36.15 2.23
N VAL A 137 -8.08 36.73 1.23
CA VAL A 137 -8.05 38.18 1.02
C VAL A 137 -9.26 38.58 0.15
N PRO A 138 -10.11 39.54 0.59
CA PRO A 138 -11.25 39.99 -0.20
C PRO A 138 -10.83 40.58 -1.55
N ASN A 139 -11.62 40.33 -2.60
CA ASN A 139 -11.48 40.92 -3.94
C ASN A 139 -10.20 40.55 -4.73
N GLU A 140 -9.41 39.56 -4.30
CA GLU A 140 -8.15 39.17 -4.95
C GLU A 140 -8.27 37.93 -5.88
N PHE A 141 -9.41 37.23 -5.87
CA PHE A 141 -9.59 35.98 -6.61
C PHE A 141 -9.25 36.09 -8.10
N GLU A 142 -9.77 37.12 -8.79
CA GLU A 142 -9.55 37.30 -10.23
C GLU A 142 -8.07 37.55 -10.58
N ALA A 143 -7.33 38.23 -9.69
CA ALA A 143 -5.92 38.56 -9.89
C ALA A 143 -5.02 37.32 -9.70
N TYR A 144 -5.33 36.47 -8.71
CA TYR A 144 -4.52 35.30 -8.38
C TYR A 144 -4.95 34.02 -9.09
N SER A 145 -6.20 33.91 -9.55
CA SER A 145 -6.69 32.71 -10.25
C SER A 145 -5.89 32.36 -11.50
N LYS A 146 -5.33 33.38 -12.17
CA LYS A 146 -4.48 33.24 -13.37
C LYS A 146 -3.03 32.84 -13.05
N GLN A 147 -2.66 32.82 -11.77
CA GLN A 147 -1.29 32.56 -11.31
C GLN A 147 -1.09 31.12 -10.81
N ALA A 148 -2.12 30.27 -10.86
CA ALA A 148 -2.04 28.87 -10.45
C ALA A 148 -0.98 28.10 -11.25
N LYS A 149 -0.02 27.47 -10.56
CA LYS A 149 1.07 26.69 -11.15
C LYS A 149 0.88 25.19 -10.91
N ILE A 150 0.58 24.80 -9.68
CA ILE A 150 0.47 23.38 -9.30
C ILE A 150 -0.99 22.92 -9.22
N ASP A 151 -1.20 21.60 -9.22
CA ASP A 151 -2.56 21.06 -9.37
C ASP A 151 -3.49 21.41 -8.22
N SER A 152 -2.99 21.46 -6.97
CA SER A 152 -3.80 21.92 -5.83
C SER A 152 -4.22 23.38 -5.96
N GLU A 153 -3.35 24.26 -6.46
CA GLU A 153 -3.68 25.67 -6.71
C GLU A 153 -4.75 25.78 -7.80
N LYS A 154 -4.63 24.99 -8.87
CA LYS A 154 -5.65 24.91 -9.93
C LYS A 154 -6.97 24.39 -9.37
N ASN A 155 -6.93 23.44 -8.44
CA ASN A 155 -8.13 22.87 -7.82
C ASN A 155 -8.85 23.88 -6.92
N PHE A 156 -8.13 24.76 -6.20
CA PHE A 156 -8.77 25.89 -5.50
C PHE A 156 -9.56 26.78 -6.45
N VAL A 157 -8.94 27.16 -7.57
CA VAL A 157 -9.56 28.01 -8.59
C VAL A 157 -10.78 27.33 -9.20
N LYS A 158 -10.66 26.03 -9.55
CA LYS A 158 -11.76 25.24 -10.11
C LYS A 158 -12.92 25.09 -9.13
N ALA A 159 -12.64 24.82 -7.85
CA ALA A 159 -13.65 24.68 -6.81
C ALA A 159 -14.43 25.99 -6.63
N TYR A 160 -13.72 27.12 -6.48
CA TYR A 160 -14.36 28.43 -6.37
C TYR A 160 -15.25 28.73 -7.58
N ASN A 161 -14.73 28.54 -8.79
CA ASN A 161 -15.48 28.76 -10.03
C ASN A 161 -16.69 27.83 -10.16
N TYR A 162 -16.56 26.58 -9.73
CA TYR A 162 -17.64 25.61 -9.73
C TYR A 162 -18.81 26.07 -8.85
N PHE A 163 -18.55 26.43 -7.59
CA PHE A 163 -19.60 26.92 -6.68
C PHE A 163 -20.16 28.27 -7.12
N ASN A 164 -19.31 29.17 -7.64
CA ASN A 164 -19.76 30.44 -8.20
C ASN A 164 -20.77 30.20 -9.34
N ASN A 165 -20.49 29.26 -10.24
CA ASN A 165 -21.41 28.92 -11.32
C ASN A 165 -22.77 28.41 -10.81
N LYS A 166 -22.81 27.65 -9.71
CA LYS A 166 -24.06 27.19 -9.09
C LYS A 166 -24.87 28.37 -8.51
N ILE A 167 -24.21 29.30 -7.81
CA ILE A 167 -24.85 30.52 -7.30
C ILE A 167 -25.34 31.41 -8.46
N GLN A 168 -24.51 31.64 -9.49
CA GLN A 168 -24.92 32.44 -10.66
C GLN A 168 -26.10 31.81 -11.39
N ALA A 169 -26.19 30.48 -11.47
CA ALA A 169 -27.35 29.80 -12.02
C ALA A 169 -28.62 30.08 -11.20
N ALA A 170 -28.52 30.06 -9.86
CA ALA A 170 -29.63 30.42 -8.97
C ALA A 170 -30.03 31.90 -9.07
N PHE A 171 -29.11 32.79 -9.42
CA PHE A 171 -29.38 34.22 -9.66
C PHE A 171 -30.08 34.51 -10.98
N LYS A 172 -30.10 33.57 -11.94
CA LYS A 172 -30.87 33.76 -13.19
C LYS A 172 -32.38 33.86 -12.94
N THR A 173 -32.88 33.16 -11.91
CA THR A 173 -34.29 33.20 -11.51
C THR A 173 -34.59 34.23 -10.43
N ARG A 174 -33.57 34.76 -9.75
CA ARG A 174 -33.67 35.77 -8.68
C ARG A 174 -33.12 37.11 -9.17
N LYS A 175 -33.99 37.96 -9.67
CA LYS A 175 -33.61 39.16 -10.43
C LYS A 175 -33.37 40.37 -9.53
N THR A 176 -34.01 40.42 -8.37
CA THR A 176 -33.94 41.56 -7.46
C THR A 176 -32.86 41.37 -6.40
N ILE A 177 -32.31 42.47 -5.88
CA ILE A 177 -31.33 42.44 -4.78
C ILE A 177 -31.90 41.74 -3.54
N PRO A 178 -33.15 42.01 -3.09
CA PRO A 178 -33.73 41.29 -1.95
C PRO A 178 -33.79 39.77 -2.13
N GLU A 179 -34.21 39.27 -3.29
CA GLU A 179 -34.28 37.82 -3.57
C GLU A 179 -32.88 37.16 -3.54
N ARG A 180 -31.87 37.86 -4.07
CA ARG A 180 -30.47 37.37 -4.04
C ARG A 180 -29.91 37.39 -2.64
N LEU A 181 -30.17 38.46 -1.89
CA LEU A 181 -29.74 38.59 -0.50
C LEU A 181 -30.35 37.50 0.38
N GLU A 182 -31.65 37.25 0.24
CA GLU A 182 -32.36 36.18 0.96
C GLU A 182 -31.78 34.81 0.63
N TYR A 183 -31.53 34.53 -0.66
CA TYR A 183 -30.88 33.29 -1.07
C TYR A 183 -29.48 33.11 -0.46
N LEU A 184 -28.63 34.14 -0.50
CA LEU A 184 -27.29 34.05 0.09
C LEU A 184 -27.34 33.89 1.61
N GLU A 185 -28.26 34.58 2.30
CA GLU A 185 -28.48 34.41 3.75
C GLU A 185 -28.91 32.99 4.08
N LEU A 186 -29.80 32.39 3.28
CA LEU A 186 -30.20 31.00 3.44
C LEU A 186 -29.04 30.03 3.24
N GLN A 187 -28.26 30.18 2.15
CA GLN A 187 -27.08 29.33 1.90
C GLN A 187 -26.05 29.46 3.05
N LYS A 188 -25.81 30.68 3.53
CA LYS A 188 -24.91 30.95 4.66
C LYS A 188 -25.43 30.30 5.94
N LYS A 189 -26.71 30.46 6.26
CA LYS A 189 -27.35 29.87 7.45
C LYS A 189 -27.20 28.35 7.42
N MET A 190 -27.59 27.70 6.33
CA MET A 190 -27.55 26.24 6.22
C MET A 190 -26.12 25.70 6.32
N LEU A 191 -25.16 26.34 5.64
CA LEU A 191 -23.74 25.96 5.73
C LEU A 191 -23.18 26.10 7.16
N LEU A 192 -23.61 27.10 7.93
CA LEU A 192 -23.04 27.41 9.24
C LEU A 192 -23.71 26.66 10.38
N GLU A 193 -25.03 26.52 10.32
CA GLU A 193 -25.87 26.05 11.43
C GLU A 193 -26.25 24.57 11.28
N HIS A 194 -26.48 24.10 10.05
CA HIS A 194 -27.04 22.76 9.78
C HIS A 194 -26.04 21.77 9.19
N GLU A 195 -24.92 22.24 8.64
CA GLU A 195 -23.77 21.37 8.37
C GLU A 195 -22.96 21.15 9.67
N PHE A 196 -22.71 19.89 10.02
CA PHE A 196 -21.90 19.56 11.19
C PHE A 196 -20.84 18.49 10.91
N VAL A 197 -19.78 18.56 11.71
CA VAL A 197 -18.70 17.57 11.75
C VAL A 197 -18.59 16.93 13.13
N MET A 198 -18.01 15.74 13.17
CA MET A 198 -17.50 15.15 14.40
C MET A 198 -16.03 15.55 14.56
N LEU A 199 -15.76 16.49 15.47
CA LEU A 199 -14.41 16.93 15.82
C LEU A 199 -13.81 15.95 16.83
N ILE A 200 -12.64 15.41 16.48
CA ILE A 200 -11.83 14.57 17.35
C ILE A 200 -10.54 15.33 17.62
N SER A 201 -10.29 15.72 18.86
CA SER A 201 -9.08 16.45 19.24
C SER A 201 -8.26 15.68 20.27
N THR A 202 -6.94 15.77 20.12
CA THR A 202 -5.99 15.21 21.08
C THR A 202 -4.71 16.03 21.07
N ASN A 203 -4.00 16.05 22.20
CA ASN A 203 -2.66 16.64 22.31
C ASN A 203 -1.56 15.62 22.00
N ASP A 204 -1.93 14.35 21.77
CA ASP A 204 -1.00 13.27 21.43
C ASP A 204 -1.09 12.92 19.95
N GLU A 205 -0.04 13.27 19.24
CA GLU A 205 0.09 13.03 17.82
C GLU A 205 -0.07 11.56 17.45
N SER A 206 0.45 10.65 18.27
CA SER A 206 0.35 9.21 18.00
C SER A 206 -1.10 8.72 18.07
N SER A 207 -1.90 9.28 18.97
CA SER A 207 -3.33 9.00 19.08
C SER A 207 -4.12 9.61 17.92
N ALA A 208 -3.83 10.86 17.53
CA ALA A 208 -4.47 11.50 16.37
C ALA A 208 -4.24 10.66 15.11
N PHE A 209 -3.04 10.10 15.00
CA PHE A 209 -2.63 9.27 13.89
C PHE A 209 -3.34 7.90 13.86
N ILE A 210 -3.46 7.21 14.99
CA ILE A 210 -4.22 5.95 15.08
C ILE A 210 -5.67 6.15 14.68
N ILE A 211 -6.28 7.27 15.09
CA ILE A 211 -7.64 7.63 14.71
C ILE A 211 -7.73 7.85 13.20
N PHE A 212 -6.79 8.59 12.62
CA PHE A 212 -6.68 8.77 11.18
C PHE A 212 -6.60 7.41 10.44
N GLU A 213 -5.72 6.51 10.85
CA GLU A 213 -5.58 5.17 10.23
C GLU A 213 -6.86 4.34 10.40
N THR A 214 -7.44 4.33 11.60
CA THR A 214 -8.64 3.52 11.90
C THR A 214 -9.84 3.99 11.10
N LEU A 215 -9.96 5.30 10.89
CA LEU A 215 -11.06 5.90 10.13
C LEU A 215 -10.83 5.81 8.61
N ASN A 216 -9.59 5.90 8.13
CA ASN A 216 -9.26 5.76 6.72
C ASN A 216 -9.17 4.30 6.26
N ALA A 217 -9.11 3.30 7.14
CA ALA A 217 -9.12 1.88 6.78
C ALA A 217 -10.38 1.40 6.00
N ARG A 218 -11.33 2.30 5.71
CA ARG A 218 -12.49 2.08 4.82
C ARG A 218 -12.40 2.82 3.48
N GLY A 219 -11.36 3.64 3.26
CA GLY A 219 -11.02 4.38 2.03
C GLY A 219 -9.54 4.18 1.65
N ARG A 220 -9.07 4.76 0.55
CA ARG A 220 -7.74 4.47 -0.02
C ARG A 220 -6.61 4.87 0.95
N ASP A 221 -5.87 3.87 1.46
CA ASP A 221 -4.83 4.00 2.48
C ASP A 221 -3.64 4.89 2.06
N LEU A 222 -3.08 5.65 3.01
CA LEU A 222 -1.70 6.15 2.95
C LEU A 222 -0.75 5.02 3.38
N ASP A 223 0.37 4.86 2.68
CA ASP A 223 1.35 3.82 2.99
C ASP A 223 2.13 4.16 4.29
N SER A 224 2.42 3.16 5.14
CA SER A 224 3.18 3.35 6.40
C SER A 224 4.57 3.98 6.21
N SER A 225 5.19 3.80 5.04
CA SER A 225 6.45 4.42 4.66
C SER A 225 6.35 5.95 4.53
N ASP A 226 5.25 6.49 4.01
CA ASP A 226 5.05 7.94 3.88
C ASP A 226 4.96 8.59 5.27
N LEU A 227 4.33 7.88 6.20
CA LEU A 227 4.13 8.31 7.58
C LEU A 227 5.44 8.27 8.35
N LEU A 228 6.21 7.19 8.15
CA LEU A 228 7.54 7.05 8.71
C LEU A 228 8.49 8.14 8.18
N LYS A 229 8.49 8.42 6.88
CA LYS A 229 9.31 9.49 6.27
C LYS A 229 9.15 10.81 7.01
N ASN A 230 7.91 11.21 7.25
CA ASN A 230 7.60 12.46 7.94
C ASN A 230 8.03 12.46 9.40
N HIS A 231 7.82 11.35 10.10
CA HIS A 231 8.30 11.18 11.47
C HIS A 231 9.83 11.33 11.54
N LEU A 232 10.55 10.64 10.67
CA LEU A 232 12.01 10.69 10.57
C LEU A 232 12.50 12.10 10.22
N PHE A 233 11.88 12.76 9.24
CA PHE A 233 12.27 14.10 8.77
C PHE A 233 12.02 15.17 9.83
N ARG A 234 10.95 15.04 10.63
CA ARG A 234 10.72 15.95 11.75
C ARG A 234 11.79 15.78 12.84
N LYS A 235 12.22 14.56 13.10
CA LYS A 235 13.31 14.28 14.06
C LYS A 235 14.67 14.75 13.54
N ALA A 236 14.83 14.89 12.22
CA ALA A 236 16.07 15.33 11.60
C ALA A 236 16.48 16.78 11.92
N LYS A 237 15.54 17.70 12.23
CA LYS A 237 15.83 19.14 12.55
C LYS A 237 16.97 19.77 11.72
N GLY A 238 17.01 19.51 10.40
CA GLY A 238 18.05 20.02 9.49
C GLY A 238 19.23 19.08 9.23
N ASP A 239 19.18 17.82 9.68
CA ASP A 239 20.12 16.78 9.30
C ASP A 239 19.78 16.18 7.93
N ASP A 240 20.48 16.65 6.89
CA ASP A 240 20.33 16.18 5.52
C ASP A 240 20.76 14.71 5.34
N THR A 241 21.48 14.09 6.29
CA THR A 241 21.91 12.69 6.15
C THR A 241 20.73 11.72 6.20
N ILE A 242 19.71 11.98 7.02
CA ILE A 242 18.50 11.15 7.10
C ILE A 242 17.75 11.20 5.76
N LYS A 243 17.65 12.39 5.17
CA LYS A 243 17.04 12.58 3.86
C LYS A 243 17.83 11.88 2.76
N HIS A 244 19.16 12.00 2.79
CA HIS A 244 20.04 11.33 1.84
C HIS A 244 19.89 9.81 1.89
N TYR A 245 19.98 9.19 3.06
CA TYR A 245 19.78 7.73 3.19
C TYR A 245 18.36 7.31 2.83
N TRP A 246 17.34 8.13 3.14
CA TRP A 246 15.98 7.84 2.71
C TRP A 246 15.85 7.82 1.19
N ASP A 247 16.44 8.79 0.51
CA ASP A 247 16.41 8.86 -0.95
C ASP A 247 17.22 7.71 -1.58
N GLN A 248 18.37 7.34 -1.00
CA GLN A 248 19.14 6.15 -1.41
C GLN A 248 18.35 4.85 -1.23
N MET A 249 17.60 4.72 -0.14
CA MET A 249 16.71 3.57 0.05
C MET A 249 15.59 3.54 -1.00
N MET A 250 15.02 4.70 -1.36
CA MET A 250 13.87 4.80 -2.24
C MET A 250 14.18 4.62 -3.73
N ASP A 251 15.38 5.00 -4.17
CA ASP A 251 15.80 4.92 -5.58
C ASP A 251 15.65 3.51 -6.19
N PRO A 252 16.25 2.44 -5.63
CA PRO A 252 16.09 1.10 -6.18
C PRO A 252 14.66 0.54 -6.03
N LEU A 253 13.89 1.07 -5.07
CA LEU A 253 12.48 0.73 -4.88
C LEU A 253 11.56 1.44 -5.88
N GLY A 254 12.11 2.26 -6.79
CA GLY A 254 11.35 3.05 -7.77
C GLY A 254 10.45 4.09 -7.12
N TYR A 255 10.85 4.62 -5.96
CA TYR A 255 10.08 5.55 -5.15
C TYR A 255 8.66 5.10 -4.80
N SER A 256 8.41 3.79 -4.75
CA SER A 256 7.10 3.22 -4.42
C SER A 256 6.90 3.10 -2.91
N SER A 257 5.99 3.91 -2.36
CA SER A 257 5.66 3.90 -0.93
C SER A 257 5.16 2.52 -0.46
N SER A 258 4.35 1.81 -1.24
CA SER A 258 3.88 0.45 -0.89
C SER A 258 5.02 -0.58 -0.85
N VAL A 259 5.99 -0.50 -1.76
CA VAL A 259 7.16 -1.38 -1.75
C VAL A 259 8.05 -1.06 -0.56
N ALA A 260 8.30 0.23 -0.29
CA ALA A 260 9.04 0.69 0.87
C ALA A 260 8.39 0.23 2.19
N THR A 261 7.07 0.31 2.32
CA THR A 261 6.33 -0.18 3.49
C THR A 261 6.60 -1.66 3.74
N LYS A 262 6.52 -2.49 2.69
CA LYS A 262 6.79 -3.93 2.79
C LYS A 262 8.24 -4.21 3.17
N PHE A 263 9.19 -3.48 2.59
CA PHE A 263 10.60 -3.61 2.92
C PHE A 263 10.89 -3.26 4.39
N ILE A 264 10.47 -2.06 4.81
CA ILE A 264 10.62 -1.58 6.20
C ILE A 264 10.01 -2.59 7.16
N ARG A 265 8.83 -3.15 6.84
CA ARG A 265 8.18 -4.17 7.66
C ARG A 265 8.98 -5.46 7.73
N SER A 266 9.53 -5.92 6.61
CA SER A 266 10.36 -7.13 6.56
C SER A 266 11.60 -6.99 7.42
N TYR A 267 12.29 -5.85 7.30
CA TYR A 267 13.46 -5.56 8.14
C TYR A 267 13.08 -5.41 9.62
N TRP A 268 12.01 -4.66 9.93
CA TRP A 268 11.50 -4.51 11.30
C TRP A 268 11.17 -5.86 11.95
N ASN A 269 10.47 -6.73 11.24
CA ASN A 269 10.12 -8.06 11.74
C ASN A 269 11.33 -9.00 11.87
N ALA A 270 12.47 -8.64 11.29
CA ALA A 270 13.71 -9.35 11.49
C ALA A 270 14.40 -8.93 12.79
N THR A 271 14.36 -7.64 13.14
CA THR A 271 15.12 -7.08 14.26
C THR A 271 14.31 -6.88 15.54
N GLU A 272 13.00 -6.71 15.42
CA GLU A 272 12.07 -6.31 16.49
C GLU A 272 10.85 -7.26 16.58
N PRO A 273 10.00 -7.15 17.64
CA PRO A 273 8.82 -7.99 17.77
C PRO A 273 7.88 -7.91 16.57
N PHE A 274 7.30 -9.07 16.20
CA PHE A 274 6.44 -9.21 15.03
C PHE A 274 5.32 -8.16 15.01
N THR A 275 5.27 -7.42 13.90
CA THR A 275 4.39 -6.29 13.70
C THR A 275 3.69 -6.40 12.34
N THR A 276 2.39 -6.15 12.33
CA THR A 276 1.59 -6.07 11.10
C THR A 276 1.79 -4.72 10.43
N GLU A 277 1.52 -4.62 9.13
CA GLU A 277 1.61 -3.35 8.39
C GLU A 277 0.86 -2.21 9.09
N LYS A 278 -0.39 -2.47 9.50
CA LYS A 278 -1.24 -1.54 10.28
C LYS A 278 -0.66 -1.04 11.61
N LYS A 279 0.32 -1.74 12.19
CA LYS A 279 0.93 -1.39 13.49
C LYS A 279 2.37 -0.91 13.33
N LEU A 280 2.88 -0.90 12.10
CA LEU A 280 4.28 -0.65 11.79
C LEU A 280 4.68 0.77 12.19
N TYR A 281 3.92 1.76 11.74
CA TYR A 281 4.20 3.16 12.08
C TYR A 281 4.21 3.40 13.60
N ARG A 282 3.21 2.87 14.32
CA ARG A 282 3.16 2.99 15.79
C ARG A 282 4.39 2.39 16.45
N SER A 283 4.80 1.20 16.03
CA SER A 283 5.93 0.49 16.63
C SER A 283 7.25 1.22 16.35
N LEU A 284 7.43 1.71 15.12
CA LEU A 284 8.57 2.54 14.73
C LEU A 284 8.63 3.86 15.48
N SER A 285 7.53 4.62 15.51
CA SER A 285 7.48 5.93 16.16
C SER A 285 7.59 5.87 17.68
N GLN A 286 7.29 4.72 18.31
CA GLN A 286 7.54 4.47 19.74
C GLN A 286 9.01 4.14 20.02
N LYS A 287 9.68 3.43 19.10
CA LYS A 287 11.07 3.00 19.27
C LYS A 287 12.08 4.08 18.87
N ILE A 288 11.82 4.77 17.76
CA ILE A 288 12.70 5.78 17.17
C ILE A 288 12.30 7.13 17.75
N GLN A 289 12.96 7.55 18.82
CA GLN A 289 12.64 8.80 19.52
C GLN A 289 13.65 9.92 19.23
N THR A 290 14.87 9.55 18.87
CA THR A 290 16.00 10.47 18.68
C THR A 290 16.44 10.55 17.22
N ALA A 291 17.12 11.63 16.86
CA ALA A 291 17.68 11.79 15.52
C ALA A 291 18.76 10.73 15.21
N ASN A 292 19.52 10.28 16.22
CA ASN A 292 20.55 9.26 16.01
C ASN A 292 19.94 7.88 15.69
N GLU A 293 18.93 7.46 16.44
CA GLU A 293 18.20 6.21 16.15
C GLU A 293 17.56 6.24 14.75
N ALA A 294 16.97 7.39 14.38
CA ALA A 294 16.41 7.58 13.04
C ALA A 294 17.48 7.45 11.95
N ARG A 295 18.65 8.07 12.15
CA ARG A 295 19.77 8.01 11.21
C ARG A 295 20.30 6.59 11.05
N GLU A 296 20.55 5.89 12.15
CA GLU A 296 21.03 4.50 12.12
C GLU A 296 20.04 3.57 11.41
N PHE A 297 18.74 3.73 11.69
CA PHE A 297 17.69 2.93 11.08
C PHE A 297 17.61 3.14 9.56
N VAL A 298 17.55 4.39 9.10
CA VAL A 298 17.43 4.68 7.65
C VAL A 298 18.71 4.35 6.91
N LYS A 299 19.88 4.58 7.51
CA LYS A 299 21.17 4.14 6.94
C LYS A 299 21.16 2.65 6.68
N LYS A 300 20.72 1.85 7.65
CA LYS A 300 20.65 0.40 7.53
C LYS A 300 19.67 -0.06 6.45
N LEU A 301 18.53 0.62 6.31
CA LEU A 301 17.60 0.35 5.21
C LEU A 301 18.18 0.71 3.85
N ALA A 302 18.97 1.79 3.75
CA ALA A 302 19.65 2.18 2.52
C ALA A 302 20.72 1.15 2.11
N GLU A 303 21.45 0.57 3.06
CA GLU A 303 22.43 -0.50 2.79
C GLU A 303 21.79 -1.79 2.25
N LEU A 304 20.53 -2.05 2.63
CA LEU A 304 19.83 -3.30 2.31
C LEU A 304 18.82 -3.19 1.15
N SER A 305 18.57 -1.99 0.62
CA SER A 305 17.49 -1.73 -0.35
C SER A 305 17.69 -2.46 -1.68
N ASP A 306 18.91 -2.46 -2.24
CA ASP A 306 19.24 -3.16 -3.49
C ASP A 306 19.09 -4.68 -3.37
N PHE A 307 19.53 -5.23 -2.23
CA PHE A 307 19.36 -6.64 -1.91
C PHE A 307 17.87 -6.99 -1.80
N TYR A 308 17.06 -6.16 -1.14
CA TYR A 308 15.62 -6.39 -1.05
C TYR A 308 14.94 -6.41 -2.42
N VAL A 309 15.34 -5.53 -3.34
CA VAL A 309 14.83 -5.54 -4.73
C VAL A 309 15.19 -6.84 -5.43
N SER A 310 16.44 -7.30 -5.31
CA SER A 310 16.92 -8.56 -5.89
C SER A 310 16.17 -9.78 -5.33
N ILE A 311 15.88 -9.79 -4.03
CA ILE A 311 15.11 -10.84 -3.35
C ILE A 311 13.63 -10.82 -3.77
N SER A 312 13.04 -9.63 -3.91
CA SER A 312 11.59 -9.48 -4.17
C SER A 312 11.22 -9.64 -5.64
N ASP A 313 12.10 -9.23 -6.56
CA ASP A 313 11.92 -9.38 -8.01
C ASP A 313 13.20 -9.88 -8.72
N PRO A 314 13.54 -11.17 -8.57
CA PRO A 314 14.77 -11.77 -9.13
C PRO A 314 14.79 -11.87 -10.66
N ARG A 315 13.78 -11.32 -11.36
CA ARG A 315 13.73 -11.24 -12.82
C ARG A 315 14.42 -9.99 -13.36
N LYS A 316 14.66 -9.00 -12.50
CA LYS A 316 15.50 -7.84 -12.80
C LYS A 316 16.98 -8.21 -12.61
N GLU A 317 17.87 -7.30 -12.98
CA GLU A 317 19.29 -7.43 -12.68
C GLU A 317 19.48 -7.64 -11.18
N SER A 318 20.19 -8.72 -10.81
CA SER A 318 20.39 -9.14 -9.43
C SER A 318 21.75 -8.65 -8.95
N ILE A 319 21.81 -8.15 -7.72
CA ILE A 319 23.07 -7.77 -7.07
C ILE A 319 23.91 -8.99 -6.63
N PHE A 320 23.26 -10.15 -6.44
CA PHE A 320 23.96 -11.39 -6.10
C PHE A 320 24.78 -11.89 -7.29
N SER A 321 25.96 -12.44 -6.99
CA SER A 321 26.89 -13.00 -7.96
C SER A 321 26.75 -14.52 -8.10
N ASP A 322 26.33 -15.21 -7.03
CA ASP A 322 26.13 -16.65 -7.01
C ASP A 322 24.87 -17.05 -7.79
N GLN A 323 25.08 -17.83 -8.86
CA GLN A 323 24.00 -18.32 -9.72
C GLN A 323 23.00 -19.22 -8.98
N VAL A 324 23.42 -19.91 -7.91
CA VAL A 324 22.56 -20.73 -7.07
C VAL A 324 21.59 -19.84 -6.29
N VAL A 325 22.07 -18.71 -5.75
CA VAL A 325 21.21 -17.73 -5.06
C VAL A 325 20.17 -17.15 -6.02
N ILE A 326 20.60 -16.70 -7.20
CA ILE A 326 19.71 -16.13 -8.23
C ILE A 326 18.65 -17.15 -8.63
N ARG A 327 19.06 -18.39 -8.93
CA ARG A 327 18.15 -19.50 -9.27
C ARG A 327 17.14 -19.75 -8.15
N ASN A 328 17.61 -19.85 -6.91
CA ASN A 328 16.74 -20.16 -5.77
C ASN A 328 15.74 -19.03 -5.49
N LEU A 329 16.15 -17.76 -5.59
CA LEU A 329 15.24 -16.61 -5.49
C LEU A 329 14.19 -16.64 -6.59
N TYR A 330 14.60 -16.93 -7.83
CA TYR A 330 13.68 -17.07 -8.95
C TYR A 330 12.65 -18.19 -8.73
N VAL A 331 13.09 -19.35 -8.22
CA VAL A 331 12.20 -20.46 -7.84
C VAL A 331 11.22 -20.03 -6.75
N LEU A 332 11.69 -19.38 -5.67
CA LEU A 332 10.81 -18.88 -4.60
C LEU A 332 9.79 -17.86 -5.11
N ASN A 333 10.18 -17.02 -6.06
CA ASN A 333 9.26 -16.10 -6.74
C ASN A 333 8.19 -16.84 -7.57
N LEU A 334 8.56 -17.91 -8.29
CA LEU A 334 7.61 -18.77 -9.01
C LEU A 334 6.62 -19.45 -8.06
N LEU A 335 7.09 -19.90 -6.90
CA LEU A 335 6.28 -20.50 -5.84
C LEU A 335 5.44 -19.48 -5.05
N GLY A 336 5.67 -18.18 -5.26
CA GLY A 336 4.95 -17.11 -4.58
C GLY A 336 5.35 -16.92 -3.10
N ALA A 337 6.49 -17.47 -2.69
CA ALA A 337 6.98 -17.38 -1.31
C ALA A 337 7.53 -15.98 -1.02
N LYS A 338 7.14 -15.41 0.12
CA LYS A 338 7.58 -14.08 0.59
C LYS A 338 7.95 -14.03 2.07
N THR A 339 7.62 -15.08 2.82
CA THR A 339 7.77 -15.12 4.29
C THR A 339 9.23 -15.13 4.74
N PHE A 340 10.16 -15.50 3.86
CA PHE A 340 11.57 -15.64 4.17
C PHE A 340 12.37 -14.33 4.12
N TYR A 341 11.80 -13.24 3.61
CA TYR A 341 12.53 -11.97 3.43
C TYR A 341 13.23 -11.49 4.70
N PRO A 342 12.61 -11.49 5.90
CA PRO A 342 13.28 -11.05 7.13
C PRO A 342 14.56 -11.84 7.43
N LEU A 343 14.53 -13.17 7.21
CA LEU A 343 15.68 -14.05 7.49
C LEU A 343 16.86 -13.74 6.58
N ILE A 344 16.61 -13.61 5.28
CA ILE A 344 17.68 -13.36 4.30
C ILE A 344 18.24 -11.95 4.46
N LEU A 345 17.41 -10.95 4.80
CA LEU A 345 17.89 -9.60 5.11
C LEU A 345 18.88 -9.61 6.28
N VAL A 346 18.62 -10.39 7.34
CA VAL A 346 19.55 -10.50 8.49
C VAL A 346 20.82 -11.27 8.12
N MET A 347 20.73 -12.29 7.27
CA MET A 347 21.94 -12.99 6.79
C MET A 347 22.84 -12.04 5.98
N ILE A 348 22.26 -11.18 5.16
CA ILE A 348 22.99 -10.17 4.37
C ILE A 348 23.59 -9.09 5.27
N ASP A 349 22.84 -8.65 6.30
CA ASP A 349 23.35 -7.69 7.28
C ASP A 349 24.50 -8.23 8.15
N ARG A 350 24.63 -9.57 8.24
CA ARG A 350 25.72 -10.28 8.91
C ARG A 350 26.72 -10.85 7.90
N ASP A 351 27.21 -9.99 7.01
CA ASP A 351 28.18 -10.32 5.96
C ASP A 351 29.55 -10.79 6.51
N ASP A 352 29.85 -10.45 7.75
CA ASP A 352 30.98 -10.98 8.53
C ASP A 352 30.84 -12.47 8.87
N THR A 353 29.61 -12.98 8.90
CA THR A 353 29.24 -14.32 9.35
C THR A 353 28.81 -15.21 8.18
N PHE A 354 28.06 -14.66 7.21
CA PHE A 354 27.47 -15.41 6.10
C PHE A 354 27.91 -14.86 4.75
N ASN A 355 28.26 -15.76 3.83
CA ASN A 355 28.52 -15.42 2.44
C ASN A 355 27.31 -15.80 1.54
N GLU A 356 27.40 -15.49 0.24
CA GLU A 356 26.34 -15.83 -0.72
C GLU A 356 26.06 -17.35 -0.81
N HIS A 357 27.08 -18.20 -0.66
CA HIS A 357 26.89 -19.65 -0.68
C HIS A 357 26.03 -20.12 0.50
N ASP A 358 26.27 -19.59 1.70
CA ASP A 358 25.47 -19.86 2.90
C ASP A 358 24.01 -19.42 2.71
N ILE A 359 23.80 -18.24 2.11
CA ILE A 359 22.48 -17.74 1.72
C ILE A 359 21.81 -18.72 0.74
N GLY A 360 22.55 -19.21 -0.26
CA GLY A 360 22.07 -20.20 -1.23
C GLY A 360 21.58 -21.49 -0.57
N VAL A 361 22.32 -22.00 0.42
CA VAL A 361 21.95 -23.20 1.19
C VAL A 361 20.66 -22.98 1.98
N VAL A 362 20.54 -21.84 2.67
CA VAL A 362 19.31 -21.51 3.43
C VAL A 362 18.11 -21.30 2.49
N LEU A 363 18.30 -20.60 1.36
CA LEU A 363 17.25 -20.42 0.36
C LEU A 363 16.73 -21.76 -0.18
N PHE A 364 17.60 -22.74 -0.42
CA PHE A 364 17.16 -24.07 -0.81
C PHE A 364 16.35 -24.78 0.27
N LYS A 365 16.70 -24.60 1.55
CA LYS A 365 15.88 -25.09 2.67
C LYS A 365 14.51 -24.40 2.71
N VAL A 366 14.44 -23.10 2.43
CA VAL A 366 13.17 -22.36 2.29
C VAL A 366 12.33 -22.89 1.12
N ILE A 367 12.95 -23.24 -0.01
CA ILE A 367 12.26 -23.88 -1.13
C ILE A 367 11.66 -25.21 -0.67
N SER A 368 12.47 -26.06 -0.03
CA SER A 368 12.03 -27.35 0.50
C SER A 368 10.84 -27.21 1.45
N PHE A 369 10.93 -26.26 2.38
CA PHE A 369 9.83 -25.89 3.27
C PHE A 369 8.57 -25.46 2.51
N THR A 370 8.71 -24.59 1.51
CA THR A 370 7.60 -24.04 0.72
C THR A 370 6.88 -25.14 -0.07
N VAL A 371 7.65 -26.02 -0.71
CA VAL A 371 7.11 -27.14 -1.49
C VAL A 371 6.34 -28.09 -0.59
N ARG A 372 6.96 -28.51 0.52
CA ARG A 372 6.35 -29.47 1.46
C ARG A 372 5.07 -28.95 2.07
N ASN A 373 5.11 -27.75 2.64
CA ASN A 373 4.01 -27.26 3.45
C ASN A 373 2.88 -26.69 2.59
N PHE A 374 3.21 -25.96 1.51
CA PHE A 374 2.21 -25.17 0.78
C PHE A 374 1.92 -25.72 -0.60
N THR A 375 2.95 -25.90 -1.43
CA THR A 375 2.74 -26.27 -2.83
C THR A 375 2.12 -27.66 -2.96
N ILE A 376 2.52 -28.59 -2.10
CA ILE A 376 2.02 -29.98 -2.08
C ILE A 376 1.12 -30.21 -0.86
N GLY A 377 1.57 -29.84 0.34
CA GLY A 377 0.82 -30.10 1.58
C GLY A 377 -0.42 -29.22 1.83
N GLY A 378 -0.64 -28.18 1.02
CA GLY A 378 -1.87 -27.37 1.05
C GLY A 378 -2.13 -26.58 2.34
N LEU A 379 -1.12 -26.41 3.21
CA LEU A 379 -1.24 -25.65 4.45
C LEU A 379 -1.41 -24.15 4.17
N VAL A 380 -2.04 -23.42 5.10
CA VAL A 380 -2.26 -21.98 4.97
C VAL A 380 -1.01 -21.22 5.45
N ALA A 381 -0.48 -20.33 4.61
CA ALA A 381 0.79 -19.64 4.84
C ALA A 381 0.83 -18.68 6.06
N ASN A 382 -0.33 -18.25 6.59
CA ASN A 382 -0.43 -17.15 7.56
C ASN A 382 0.34 -17.38 8.88
N GLN A 383 0.42 -18.63 9.36
CA GLN A 383 1.14 -18.94 10.61
C GLN A 383 2.67 -18.84 10.44
N TYR A 384 3.16 -18.98 9.21
CA TYR A 384 4.59 -19.13 8.94
C TYR A 384 5.31 -17.79 8.73
N GLU A 385 4.58 -16.72 8.40
CA GLU A 385 5.15 -15.37 8.39
C GLU A 385 5.73 -14.99 9.77
N LYS A 386 4.97 -15.27 10.84
CA LYS A 386 5.43 -15.06 12.21
C LYS A 386 6.58 -16.00 12.59
N SER A 387 6.57 -17.22 12.08
CA SER A 387 7.62 -18.21 12.36
C SER A 387 8.96 -17.78 11.74
N PHE A 388 8.98 -17.40 10.46
CA PHE A 388 10.19 -16.90 9.80
C PHE A 388 10.69 -15.59 10.42
N ALA A 389 9.80 -14.68 10.81
CA ALA A 389 10.18 -13.49 11.56
C ALA A 389 10.85 -13.85 12.91
N THR A 390 10.37 -14.90 13.58
CA THR A 390 10.97 -15.38 14.84
C THR A 390 12.36 -15.98 14.60
N ILE A 391 12.54 -16.78 13.55
CA ILE A 391 13.86 -17.32 13.18
C ILE A 391 14.84 -16.19 12.85
N ALA A 392 14.40 -15.20 12.06
CA ALA A 392 15.20 -14.02 11.74
C ALA A 392 15.58 -13.22 13.00
N ASN A 393 14.66 -13.07 13.95
CA ASN A 393 14.93 -12.37 15.21
C ASN A 393 15.92 -13.12 16.10
N ASN A 394 15.81 -14.44 16.17
CA ASN A 394 16.77 -15.28 16.87
C ASN A 394 18.17 -15.17 16.24
N LEU A 395 18.26 -15.09 14.92
CA LEU A 395 19.51 -14.88 14.20
C LEU A 395 20.10 -13.49 14.46
N TYR A 396 19.27 -12.45 14.41
CA TYR A 396 19.67 -11.07 14.66
C TYR A 396 20.17 -10.87 16.10
N ARG A 397 19.52 -11.49 17.08
CA ARG A 397 19.93 -11.47 18.50
C ARG A 397 21.11 -12.37 18.83
N GLY A 398 21.54 -13.22 17.89
CA GLY A 398 22.63 -14.18 18.09
C GLY A 398 22.26 -15.41 18.92
N SER A 399 20.97 -15.75 19.06
CA SER A 399 20.52 -17.01 19.67
C SER A 399 20.75 -18.22 18.77
N ILE A 400 20.77 -18.00 17.46
CA ILE A 400 21.26 -18.94 16.43
C ILE A 400 22.26 -18.18 15.57
N ASN A 401 23.32 -18.83 15.10
CA ASN A 401 24.42 -18.16 14.39
C ASN A 401 24.98 -18.95 13.21
N THR A 402 24.50 -20.16 12.95
CA THR A 402 25.03 -21.03 11.89
C THR A 402 23.94 -21.43 10.89
N VAL A 403 24.35 -21.74 9.66
CA VAL A 403 23.46 -22.29 8.62
C VAL A 403 22.76 -23.56 9.11
N ALA A 404 23.45 -24.39 9.89
CA ALA A 404 22.88 -25.62 10.45
C ALA A 404 21.74 -25.35 11.44
N GLU A 405 21.90 -24.39 12.35
CA GLU A 405 20.86 -24.00 13.31
C GLU A 405 19.67 -23.33 12.63
N ILE A 406 19.91 -22.47 11.63
CA ILE A 406 18.85 -21.85 10.82
C ILE A 406 18.05 -22.94 10.11
N ASN A 407 18.73 -23.87 9.44
CA ASN A 407 18.08 -24.97 8.74
C ASN A 407 17.29 -25.85 9.70
N HIS A 408 17.85 -26.19 10.87
CA HIS A 408 17.13 -26.94 11.91
C HIS A 408 15.83 -26.25 12.34
N ALA A 409 15.88 -24.94 12.61
CA ALA A 409 14.68 -24.18 13.00
C ALA A 409 13.61 -24.17 11.89
N ILE A 410 14.01 -24.14 10.62
CA ILE A 410 13.07 -24.28 9.49
C ILE A 410 12.51 -25.72 9.44
N SER A 411 13.36 -26.74 9.60
CA SER A 411 13.00 -28.16 9.60
C SER A 411 11.95 -28.51 10.66
N GLU A 412 12.00 -27.89 11.84
CA GLU A 412 11.01 -28.08 12.90
C GLU A 412 9.59 -27.70 12.45
N GLN A 413 9.47 -26.76 11.52
CA GLN A 413 8.19 -26.29 10.97
C GLN A 413 7.74 -27.05 9.72
N MET A 414 8.54 -27.98 9.19
CA MET A 414 8.26 -28.72 7.95
C MET A 414 7.40 -29.96 8.19
N THR A 415 6.50 -30.25 7.24
CA THR A 415 5.78 -31.51 7.14
C THR A 415 6.75 -32.70 7.15
N SER A 416 6.43 -33.72 7.96
CA SER A 416 7.25 -34.93 8.09
C SER A 416 7.42 -35.67 6.76
N ASP A 417 8.52 -36.42 6.60
CA ASP A 417 8.79 -37.19 5.39
C ASP A 417 7.65 -38.15 5.02
N ARG A 418 7.09 -38.84 6.02
CA ARG A 418 5.97 -39.77 5.81
C ARG A 418 4.74 -39.06 5.27
N GLN A 419 4.37 -37.93 5.87
CA GLN A 419 3.21 -37.17 5.41
C GLN A 419 3.46 -36.58 4.03
N PHE A 420 4.64 -35.99 3.80
CA PHE A 420 4.98 -35.40 2.51
C PHE A 420 4.99 -36.43 1.38
N ALA A 421 5.53 -37.63 1.61
CA ALA A 421 5.48 -38.73 0.63
C ALA A 421 4.03 -39.11 0.29
N ASN A 422 3.13 -39.14 1.29
CA ASN A 422 1.71 -39.39 1.06
C ASN A 422 1.05 -38.24 0.27
N ASP A 423 1.37 -36.98 0.59
CA ASP A 423 0.81 -35.82 -0.09
C ASP A 423 1.17 -35.80 -1.59
N ILE A 424 2.36 -36.30 -1.96
CA ILE A 424 2.79 -36.45 -3.36
C ILE A 424 1.88 -37.41 -4.14
N LEU A 425 1.35 -38.46 -3.50
CA LEU A 425 0.50 -39.46 -4.17
C LEU A 425 -0.79 -38.85 -4.74
N THR A 426 -1.31 -37.81 -4.09
CA THR A 426 -2.54 -37.10 -4.48
C THR A 426 -2.30 -35.64 -4.86
N ALA A 427 -1.04 -35.25 -5.09
CA ALA A 427 -0.66 -33.85 -5.33
C ALA A 427 -1.32 -33.26 -6.58
N SER A 428 -2.00 -32.13 -6.37
CA SER A 428 -2.66 -31.34 -7.42
C SER A 428 -2.12 -29.90 -7.39
N VAL A 429 -1.45 -29.48 -8.46
CA VAL A 429 -0.73 -28.20 -8.51
C VAL A 429 -1.36 -27.29 -9.56
N LYS A 430 -2.20 -26.37 -9.11
CA LYS A 430 -3.04 -25.53 -9.99
C LYS A 430 -2.27 -24.48 -10.77
N THR A 431 -1.18 -23.95 -10.21
CA THR A 431 -0.44 -22.86 -10.86
C THR A 431 0.59 -23.42 -11.83
N GLU A 432 0.58 -22.93 -13.08
CA GLU A 432 1.57 -23.31 -14.10
C GLU A 432 3.00 -23.08 -13.59
N ARG A 433 3.23 -21.97 -12.88
CA ARG A 433 4.54 -21.59 -12.34
C ARG A 433 5.10 -22.61 -11.36
N ALA A 434 4.30 -23.05 -10.39
CA ALA A 434 4.73 -24.08 -9.45
C ALA A 434 4.90 -25.43 -10.14
N ALA A 435 3.98 -25.81 -11.03
CA ALA A 435 4.06 -27.06 -11.76
C ALA A 435 5.34 -27.19 -12.59
N LYS A 436 5.84 -26.09 -13.20
CA LYS A 436 7.13 -26.09 -13.92
C LYS A 436 8.28 -26.58 -13.05
N TYR A 437 8.42 -25.99 -11.86
CA TYR A 437 9.51 -26.30 -10.94
C TYR A 437 9.38 -27.71 -10.35
N ILE A 438 8.18 -28.10 -9.91
CA ILE A 438 7.97 -29.44 -9.34
C ILE A 438 8.26 -30.52 -10.40
N LEU A 439 7.80 -30.32 -11.64
CA LEU A 439 8.10 -31.25 -12.72
C LEU A 439 9.59 -31.29 -13.04
N SER A 440 10.27 -30.14 -13.14
CA SER A 440 11.70 -30.14 -13.46
C SER A 440 12.49 -30.98 -12.47
N GLU A 441 12.22 -30.82 -11.17
CA GLU A 441 12.95 -31.55 -10.11
C GLU A 441 12.56 -33.04 -10.02
N LEU A 442 11.29 -33.40 -10.29
CA LEU A 442 10.82 -34.78 -10.16
C LEU A 442 10.85 -35.56 -11.46
N ALA A 443 10.08 -35.11 -12.46
CA ALA A 443 9.93 -35.85 -13.71
C ALA A 443 11.19 -35.79 -14.58
N TYR A 444 11.91 -34.67 -14.53
CA TYR A 444 13.05 -34.40 -15.39
C TYR A 444 14.38 -34.38 -14.63
N SER A 445 14.51 -35.13 -13.53
CA SER A 445 15.70 -35.11 -12.65
C SER A 445 17.03 -35.32 -13.38
N ASN A 446 17.04 -36.11 -14.47
CA ASN A 446 18.22 -36.34 -15.31
C ASN A 446 18.49 -35.25 -16.36
N GLU A 447 17.56 -34.31 -16.55
CA GLU A 447 17.59 -33.23 -17.55
C GLU A 447 17.39 -31.85 -16.89
N VAL A 448 17.48 -31.74 -15.55
CA VAL A 448 17.22 -30.49 -14.79
C VAL A 448 18.07 -29.33 -15.30
N GLU A 449 19.34 -29.58 -15.61
CA GLU A 449 20.29 -28.55 -16.07
C GLU A 449 19.94 -28.00 -17.47
N ASP A 450 19.22 -28.77 -18.30
CA ASP A 450 18.82 -28.39 -19.66
C ASP A 450 17.49 -27.60 -19.71
N ILE A 451 16.84 -27.44 -18.54
CA ILE A 451 15.54 -26.79 -18.40
C ILE A 451 15.70 -25.33 -18.00
N ASP A 452 15.43 -24.43 -18.94
CA ASP A 452 15.12 -23.04 -18.63
C ASP A 452 13.64 -22.91 -18.23
N LEU A 453 13.39 -22.68 -16.94
CA LEU A 453 12.04 -22.46 -16.38
C LEU A 453 11.31 -21.27 -17.04
N ASN A 454 12.04 -20.32 -17.63
CA ASN A 454 11.45 -19.22 -18.40
C ASN A 454 10.94 -19.67 -19.77
N ASP A 455 11.55 -20.68 -20.39
CA ASP A 455 11.24 -21.11 -21.77
C ASP A 455 10.37 -22.38 -21.87
N VAL A 456 10.08 -23.03 -20.75
CA VAL A 456 9.15 -24.18 -20.73
C VAL A 456 7.70 -23.77 -20.44
N LYS A 457 6.78 -24.65 -20.80
CA LYS A 457 5.32 -24.59 -20.61
C LYS A 457 4.82 -25.93 -20.11
N VAL A 458 3.78 -25.89 -19.28
CA VAL A 458 3.12 -27.09 -18.73
C VAL A 458 1.88 -27.42 -19.54
N LEU A 459 1.75 -28.69 -19.94
CA LEU A 459 0.53 -29.23 -20.52
C LEU A 459 0.10 -30.47 -19.73
N GLU A 460 -1.19 -30.79 -19.81
CA GLU A 460 -1.77 -32.04 -19.32
C GLU A 460 -1.62 -33.15 -20.37
N LEU A 461 -1.44 -34.40 -19.94
CA LEU A 461 -1.42 -35.58 -20.79
C LEU A 461 -2.83 -35.87 -21.29
N ASN A 462 -3.81 -35.91 -20.37
CA ASN A 462 -5.21 -36.13 -20.68
C ASN A 462 -6.09 -35.10 -19.96
N ALA A 463 -6.95 -34.41 -20.71
CA ALA A 463 -7.90 -33.44 -20.18
C ALA A 463 -9.15 -34.08 -19.56
N ASN A 464 -9.42 -35.35 -19.94
CA ASN A 464 -10.66 -36.06 -19.60
C ASN A 464 -10.51 -36.94 -18.34
N VAL A 465 -9.74 -36.49 -17.36
CA VAL A 465 -9.58 -37.16 -16.06
C VAL A 465 -10.25 -36.33 -14.96
N GLU A 466 -10.62 -36.96 -13.85
CA GLU A 466 -11.40 -36.33 -12.78
C GLU A 466 -10.72 -35.08 -12.20
N ASP A 467 -9.41 -35.15 -11.97
CA ASP A 467 -8.59 -34.01 -11.58
C ASP A 467 -7.44 -33.82 -12.59
N SER A 468 -7.63 -32.86 -13.50
CA SER A 468 -6.62 -32.52 -14.51
C SER A 468 -5.41 -31.79 -13.92
N ASP A 469 -5.52 -31.25 -12.70
CA ASP A 469 -4.45 -30.50 -12.04
C ASP A 469 -3.42 -31.37 -11.32
N ARG A 470 -3.68 -32.69 -11.25
CA ARG A 470 -2.74 -33.69 -10.74
C ARG A 470 -1.38 -33.58 -11.40
N ILE A 471 -0.33 -33.53 -10.59
CA ILE A 471 1.04 -33.31 -11.11
C ILE A 471 1.50 -34.47 -12.01
N GLY A 472 1.04 -35.70 -11.76
CA GLY A 472 1.30 -36.87 -12.61
C GLY A 472 0.62 -36.80 -13.97
N ASN A 473 -0.39 -35.95 -14.15
CA ASN A 473 -1.02 -35.71 -15.44
C ASN A 473 -0.27 -34.65 -16.24
N LYS A 474 0.78 -34.03 -15.70
CA LYS A 474 1.45 -32.88 -16.33
C LYS A 474 2.81 -33.26 -16.91
N PHE A 475 3.28 -32.46 -17.87
CA PHE A 475 4.60 -32.56 -18.50
C PHE A 475 5.06 -31.21 -19.06
N LEU A 476 6.34 -31.11 -19.42
CA LEU A 476 6.98 -29.91 -19.94
C LEU A 476 7.20 -29.96 -21.46
N LEU A 477 7.00 -28.81 -22.11
CA LEU A 477 7.41 -28.52 -23.48
C LEU A 477 8.08 -27.16 -23.54
N THR A 478 8.96 -26.92 -24.50
CA THR A 478 9.42 -25.56 -24.83
C THR A 478 8.23 -24.70 -25.30
N LYS A 479 8.36 -23.37 -25.23
CA LYS A 479 7.33 -22.45 -25.75
C LYS A 479 7.00 -22.70 -27.22
N GLU A 480 8.00 -23.03 -28.03
CA GLU A 480 7.81 -23.32 -29.46
C GLU A 480 7.00 -24.60 -29.66
N GLU A 481 7.36 -25.69 -28.98
CA GLU A 481 6.66 -26.97 -29.04
C GLU A 481 5.22 -26.83 -28.54
N ASN A 482 5.00 -26.13 -27.43
CA ASN A 482 3.65 -25.89 -26.92
C ASN A 482 2.74 -25.19 -27.96
N ARG A 483 3.27 -24.26 -28.77
CA ARG A 483 2.50 -23.64 -29.86
C ARG A 483 2.11 -24.65 -30.94
N LYS A 484 2.97 -25.64 -31.23
CA LYS A 484 2.69 -26.72 -32.18
C LYS A 484 1.65 -27.70 -31.62
N ALA A 485 1.83 -28.11 -30.37
CA ALA A 485 0.98 -29.07 -29.66
C ALA A 485 -0.49 -28.61 -29.53
N LYS A 486 -0.73 -27.29 -29.42
CA LYS A 486 -2.08 -26.72 -29.29
C LYS A 486 -2.92 -26.71 -30.57
N ARG A 487 -2.36 -27.09 -31.73
CA ARG A 487 -3.08 -27.02 -33.02
C ARG A 487 -4.17 -28.08 -33.16
N SER A 488 -3.96 -29.28 -32.62
CA SER A 488 -4.94 -30.38 -32.60
C SER A 488 -4.46 -31.51 -31.67
N LEU A 489 -5.37 -32.43 -31.30
CA LEU A 489 -5.00 -33.61 -30.51
C LEU A 489 -3.93 -34.48 -31.19
N ARG A 490 -3.99 -34.59 -32.53
CA ARG A 490 -2.98 -35.30 -33.32
C ARG A 490 -1.64 -34.57 -33.33
N ALA A 491 -1.66 -33.23 -33.42
CA ALA A 491 -0.45 -32.42 -33.36
C ALA A 491 0.21 -32.49 -31.97
N LYS A 492 -0.57 -32.64 -30.90
CA LYS A 492 -0.05 -32.84 -29.53
C LYS A 492 0.79 -34.11 -29.43
N ALA A 493 0.24 -35.26 -29.83
CA ALA A 493 0.95 -36.54 -29.77
C ALA A 493 2.23 -36.53 -30.62
N ASP A 494 2.15 -35.99 -31.84
CA ASP A 494 3.30 -35.86 -32.75
C ASP A 494 4.39 -34.93 -32.19
N THR A 495 3.99 -33.80 -31.58
CA THR A 495 4.94 -32.86 -30.94
C THR A 495 5.61 -33.52 -29.74
N VAL A 496 4.87 -34.27 -28.92
CA VAL A 496 5.42 -34.95 -27.74
C VAL A 496 6.44 -36.01 -28.15
N ALA A 497 6.17 -36.79 -29.21
CA ALA A 497 7.09 -37.81 -29.72
C ALA A 497 8.46 -37.24 -30.19
N HIS A 498 8.48 -35.97 -30.61
CA HIS A 498 9.67 -35.28 -31.11
C HIS A 498 10.15 -34.13 -30.20
N ALA A 499 9.67 -34.09 -28.95
CA ALA A 499 10.00 -33.01 -28.02
C ALA A 499 11.48 -32.99 -27.64
N LYS A 500 12.00 -31.84 -27.22
CA LYS A 500 13.37 -31.60 -26.77
C LYS A 500 13.78 -32.56 -25.64
N PHE A 501 12.91 -32.70 -24.63
CA PHE A 501 13.20 -33.48 -23.42
C PHE A 501 12.90 -34.97 -23.62
N ALA A 502 13.80 -35.83 -23.17
CA ALA A 502 13.68 -37.27 -23.25
C ALA A 502 12.51 -37.80 -22.43
N GLU A 503 12.31 -37.27 -21.21
CA GLU A 503 11.15 -37.63 -20.39
C GLU A 503 9.85 -37.27 -21.10
N THR A 504 9.77 -36.14 -21.80
CA THR A 504 8.55 -35.79 -22.55
C THR A 504 8.28 -36.78 -23.69
N ARG A 505 9.32 -37.18 -24.44
CA ARG A 505 9.17 -38.17 -25.52
C ARG A 505 8.67 -39.53 -25.02
N SER A 506 9.08 -39.93 -23.81
CA SER A 506 8.65 -41.20 -23.19
C SER A 506 7.12 -41.26 -22.95
N LEU A 507 6.45 -40.12 -22.92
CA LEU A 507 5.02 -39.99 -22.65
C LEU A 507 4.15 -39.98 -23.91
N ALA A 508 4.73 -40.05 -25.11
CA ALA A 508 3.99 -39.90 -26.38
C ALA A 508 2.79 -40.85 -26.51
N GLU A 509 2.95 -42.12 -26.11
CA GLU A 509 1.89 -43.13 -26.16
C GLU A 509 0.78 -42.92 -25.11
N LYS A 510 1.08 -42.14 -24.06
CA LYS A 510 0.17 -41.83 -22.94
C LYS A 510 -0.66 -40.57 -23.18
N VAL A 511 -0.37 -39.82 -24.25
CA VAL A 511 -1.07 -38.56 -24.58
C VAL A 511 -2.53 -38.84 -24.92
N ASN A 512 -3.45 -38.20 -24.19
CA ASN A 512 -4.90 -38.35 -24.26
C ASN A 512 -5.45 -39.76 -23.92
N THR A 513 -4.59 -40.67 -23.45
CA THR A 513 -4.95 -42.07 -23.16
C THR A 513 -4.71 -42.46 -21.70
N ILE A 514 -3.86 -41.72 -20.96
CA ILE A 514 -3.60 -41.99 -19.55
C ILE A 514 -4.88 -41.83 -18.71
N ASP A 515 -5.13 -42.79 -17.83
CA ASP A 515 -6.22 -42.81 -16.85
C ASP A 515 -5.72 -42.44 -15.44
N SER A 516 -6.63 -42.43 -14.47
CA SER A 516 -6.30 -42.10 -13.08
C SER A 516 -5.24 -43.03 -12.47
N ASP A 517 -5.30 -44.34 -12.77
CA ASP A 517 -4.33 -45.33 -12.27
C ASP A 517 -2.93 -45.09 -12.86
N GLY A 518 -2.85 -44.73 -14.15
CA GLY A 518 -1.61 -44.34 -14.79
C GLY A 518 -1.00 -43.07 -14.18
N ILE A 519 -1.84 -42.10 -13.80
CA ILE A 519 -1.41 -40.89 -13.11
C ILE A 519 -0.92 -41.21 -11.68
N ASP A 520 -1.63 -42.08 -10.95
CA ASP A 520 -1.24 -42.58 -9.63
C ASP A 520 0.13 -43.25 -9.67
N ALA A 521 0.37 -44.12 -10.65
CA ALA A 521 1.64 -44.81 -10.80
C ALA A 521 2.81 -43.82 -11.04
N ARG A 522 2.59 -42.77 -11.83
CA ARG A 522 3.61 -41.72 -12.04
C ARG A 522 3.93 -40.97 -10.75
N GLN A 523 2.91 -40.55 -10.00
CA GLN A 523 3.12 -39.84 -8.73
C GLN A 523 3.76 -40.72 -7.65
N ALA A 524 3.38 -42.00 -7.59
CA ALA A 524 3.98 -42.97 -6.68
C ALA A 524 5.49 -43.16 -6.93
N ALA A 525 5.92 -43.14 -8.21
CA ALA A 525 7.33 -43.22 -8.56
C ALA A 525 8.14 -42.00 -8.06
N TRP A 526 7.49 -40.85 -7.83
CA TRP A 526 8.14 -39.63 -7.37
C TRP A 526 8.14 -39.45 -5.85
N ALA A 527 7.29 -40.16 -5.11
CA ALA A 527 7.08 -39.92 -3.68
C ALA A 527 8.37 -40.02 -2.85
N GLN A 528 9.17 -41.08 -3.04
CA GLN A 528 10.43 -41.25 -2.29
C GLN A 528 11.53 -40.29 -2.76
N MET A 529 11.56 -39.99 -4.06
CA MET A 529 12.50 -39.02 -4.63
C MET A 529 12.21 -37.61 -4.10
N ALA A 530 10.94 -37.21 -4.00
CA ALA A 530 10.53 -35.90 -3.49
C ALA A 530 11.04 -35.67 -2.05
N VAL A 531 10.96 -36.68 -1.18
CA VAL A 531 11.50 -36.62 0.19
C VAL A 531 13.00 -36.35 0.19
N THR A 532 13.73 -36.92 -0.76
CA THR A 532 15.19 -36.77 -0.89
C THR A 532 15.58 -35.40 -1.46
N VAL A 533 14.90 -34.97 -2.53
CA VAL A 533 15.14 -33.67 -3.18
C VAL A 533 14.86 -32.52 -2.22
N TRP A 534 13.70 -32.54 -1.57
CA TRP A 534 13.30 -31.51 -0.61
C TRP A 534 13.45 -32.04 0.81
N ALA A 535 14.67 -32.40 1.21
CA ALA A 535 14.93 -33.00 2.52
C ALA A 535 14.50 -32.08 3.68
N ARG A 536 13.91 -32.70 4.71
CA ARG A 536 13.56 -32.01 5.95
C ARG A 536 14.79 -31.47 6.64
#